data_AF-W7Z7U8-F1
#
_entry.id   AF-W7Z7U8-F1
#
_cell.length_a   1.000
_cell.length_b   1.000
_cell.length_c   1.000
_cell.angle_alpha   90.00
_cell.angle_beta   90.00
_cell.angle_gamma   90.00
#
_symmetry.space_group_name_H-M   'P 1'
#
loop_
_entity.id
_entity.type
_entity.pdbx_description
1 polymer ?
#
loop_
_entity_poly.entity_id
_entity_poly.type
_entity_poly.pdbx_seq_one_letter_code
_entity_poly.pdbx_strand_id
1 'polypeptide(L)'
;MAGRCCSFCRRLIICKTAWDIFRDSTYRLTDGFDQDELRDLRSTIARIPGVEAINDVKARVHGNHVLVDVVIAVDPTLSIIEGHEISDKVEERMHNLHNIMHVHVHVEPNDDKKVQITSDHK
;
A
#
# COMPACT_ATOMS: atom_id res chain seq x y z
N MET A 1 50.98 0.48 28.36
CA MET A 1 50.30 -0.09 27.16
C MET A 1 48.77 -0.14 27.27
N ALA A 2 48.13 0.51 28.27
CA ALA A 2 46.67 0.43 28.47
C ALA A 2 45.83 1.47 27.68
N GLY A 3 46.45 2.52 27.12
CA GLY A 3 45.72 3.64 26.48
C GLY A 3 45.25 3.39 25.04
N ARG A 4 45.84 2.42 24.31
CA ARG A 4 45.54 2.19 22.88
C ARG A 4 44.29 1.33 22.63
N CYS A 5 43.87 0.52 23.60
CA CYS A 5 42.71 -0.37 23.45
C CYS A 5 41.38 0.42 23.42
N CYS A 6 41.31 1.54 24.15
CA CYS A 6 40.09 2.33 24.28
C CYS A 6 39.69 3.05 22.97
N SER A 7 40.67 3.44 22.13
CA SER A 7 40.41 4.04 20.82
C SER A 7 39.83 3.06 19.81
N PHE A 8 40.19 1.77 19.88
CA PHE A 8 39.70 0.77 18.93
C PHE A 8 38.24 0.41 19.20
N CYS A 9 37.87 0.25 20.47
CA CYS A 9 36.48 0.00 20.88
C CYS A 9 35.56 1.15 20.47
N ARG A 10 36.00 2.41 20.62
CA ARG A 10 35.19 3.58 20.22
C ARG A 10 34.89 3.58 18.72
N ARG A 11 35.87 3.23 17.87
CA ARG A 11 35.66 3.13 16.42
C ARG A 11 34.66 2.04 16.05
N LEU A 12 34.74 0.87 16.68
CA LEU A 12 33.81 -0.23 16.42
C LEU A 12 32.36 0.12 16.79
N ILE A 13 32.15 0.84 17.89
CA ILE A 13 30.82 1.30 18.30
C ILE A 13 30.30 2.33 17.28
N ILE A 14 31.12 3.31 16.90
CA ILE A 14 30.71 4.34 15.92
C ILE A 14 30.40 3.70 14.56
N CYS A 15 31.22 2.77 14.08
CA CYS A 15 30.96 2.06 12.81
C CYS A 15 29.68 1.23 12.88
N LYS A 16 29.41 0.55 13.99
CA LYS A 16 28.17 -0.22 14.17
C LYS A 16 26.94 0.70 14.17
N THR A 17 26.98 1.79 14.94
CA THR A 17 25.88 2.76 14.97
C THR A 17 25.69 3.45 13.62
N ALA A 18 26.78 3.82 12.93
CA ALA A 18 26.71 4.41 11.59
C ALA A 18 26.12 3.42 10.57
N TRP A 19 26.50 2.14 10.64
CA TRP A 19 25.92 1.10 9.79
C TRP A 19 24.44 0.86 10.09
N ASP A 20 24.04 0.83 11.36
CA ASP A 20 22.63 0.70 11.74
C ASP A 20 21.80 1.91 11.26
N ILE A 21 22.29 3.14 11.44
CA ILE A 21 21.61 4.36 10.96
C ILE A 21 21.55 4.39 9.43
N PHE A 22 22.64 4.04 8.76
CA PHE A 22 22.69 4.00 7.30
C PHE A 22 21.74 2.93 6.76
N ARG A 23 21.73 1.72 7.34
CA ARG A 23 20.77 0.67 6.97
C ARG A 23 19.34 1.14 7.18
N ASP A 24 19.03 1.73 8.32
CA ASP A 24 17.66 2.19 8.62
C ASP A 24 17.22 3.32 7.67
N SER A 25 18.12 4.26 7.37
CA SER A 25 17.87 5.38 6.45
C SER A 25 17.72 4.89 5.01
N THR A 26 18.62 4.01 4.54
CA THR A 26 18.54 3.41 3.20
C THR A 26 17.31 2.51 3.07
N TYR A 27 16.92 1.79 4.12
CA TYR A 27 15.68 1.01 4.16
C TYR A 27 14.45 1.92 4.03
N ARG A 28 14.37 3.01 4.79
CA ARG A 28 13.30 4.02 4.67
C ARG A 28 13.28 4.75 3.32
N LEU A 29 14.43 4.91 2.67
CA LEU A 29 14.56 5.58 1.36
C LEU A 29 14.27 4.64 0.17
N THR A 30 14.50 3.33 0.34
CA THR A 30 14.39 2.33 -0.74
C THR A 30 13.12 1.50 -0.62
N ASP A 31 12.67 1.21 0.60
CA ASP A 31 11.46 0.42 0.86
C ASP A 31 10.27 1.38 0.98
N GLY A 32 9.63 1.58 -0.16
CA GLY A 32 8.39 2.33 -0.25
C GLY A 32 7.31 1.63 0.56
N PHE A 33 6.92 2.25 1.66
CA PHE A 33 5.81 1.87 2.53
C PHE A 33 5.95 0.49 3.20
N ASP A 34 5.59 0.41 4.48
CA ASP A 34 5.74 -0.82 5.24
C ASP A 34 4.86 -1.94 4.65
N GLN A 35 5.45 -3.10 4.39
CA GLN A 35 4.76 -4.25 3.78
C GLN A 35 3.67 -4.82 4.69
N ASP A 36 3.84 -4.73 6.01
CA ASP A 36 2.81 -5.14 6.97
C ASP A 36 1.63 -4.16 6.96
N GLU A 37 1.88 -2.86 6.91
CA GLU A 37 0.81 -1.85 6.77
C GLU A 37 0.08 -2.00 5.43
N LEU A 38 0.79 -2.29 4.34
CA LEU A 38 0.20 -2.59 3.02
C LEU A 38 -0.72 -3.83 3.06
N ARG A 39 -0.32 -4.87 3.79
CA ARG A 39 -1.14 -6.08 3.99
C ARG A 39 -2.41 -5.76 4.78
N ASP A 40 -2.30 -4.93 5.80
CA ASP A 40 -3.44 -4.51 6.61
C ASP A 40 -4.42 -3.64 5.80
N LEU A 41 -3.91 -2.71 4.99
CA LEU A 41 -4.69 -1.93 4.03
C LEU A 41 -5.44 -2.85 3.06
N ARG A 42 -4.74 -3.80 2.45
CA ARG A 42 -5.35 -4.77 1.52
C ARG A 42 -6.43 -5.61 2.20
N SER A 43 -6.22 -6.04 3.44
CA SER A 43 -7.22 -6.77 4.23
C SER A 43 -8.46 -5.93 4.54
N THR A 44 -8.27 -4.64 4.81
CA THR A 44 -9.37 -3.70 5.05
C THR A 44 -10.22 -3.50 3.80
N ILE A 45 -9.59 -3.32 2.63
CA ILE A 45 -10.30 -3.15 1.34
C ILE A 45 -11.07 -4.42 1.00
N ALA A 46 -10.46 -5.59 1.18
CA ALA A 46 -11.06 -6.88 0.84
C ALA A 46 -12.32 -7.20 1.66
N ARG A 47 -12.52 -6.54 2.81
CA ARG A 47 -13.72 -6.71 3.65
C ARG A 47 -14.88 -5.81 3.22
N ILE A 48 -14.69 -4.92 2.25
CA ILE A 48 -15.72 -3.97 1.82
C ILE A 48 -16.67 -4.68 0.83
N PRO A 49 -17.99 -4.63 1.07
CA PRO A 49 -18.95 -5.24 0.17
C PRO A 49 -18.95 -4.52 -1.18
N GLY A 50 -18.84 -5.29 -2.27
CA GLY A 50 -18.80 -4.78 -3.65
C GLY A 50 -17.42 -4.84 -4.30
N VAL A 51 -16.36 -5.06 -3.52
CA VAL A 51 -15.02 -5.34 -4.07
C VAL A 51 -14.92 -6.83 -4.40
N GLU A 52 -14.84 -7.18 -5.69
CA GLU A 52 -14.65 -8.58 -6.11
C GLU A 52 -13.18 -9.00 -6.01
N ALA A 53 -12.26 -8.13 -6.43
CA ALA A 53 -10.83 -8.35 -6.32
C ALA A 53 -10.04 -7.04 -6.17
N ILE A 54 -8.79 -7.17 -5.72
CA ILE A 54 -7.86 -6.05 -5.60
C ILE A 54 -6.68 -6.33 -6.53
N ASN A 55 -6.65 -5.59 -7.65
CA ASN A 55 -5.65 -5.76 -8.70
C ASN A 55 -4.29 -5.23 -8.25
N ASP A 56 -4.27 -4.02 -7.68
CA ASP A 56 -3.05 -3.37 -7.23
C ASP A 56 -3.33 -2.46 -6.02
N VAL A 57 -2.35 -2.35 -5.12
CA VAL A 57 -2.37 -1.41 -4.00
C VAL A 57 -0.98 -0.83 -3.88
N LYS A 58 -0.88 0.49 -3.98
CA LYS A 58 0.37 1.23 -3.83
C LYS A 58 0.17 2.29 -2.77
N ALA A 59 0.95 2.20 -1.71
CA ALA A 59 1.00 3.23 -0.68
C ALA A 59 2.33 3.97 -0.79
N ARG A 60 2.30 5.28 -0.60
CA ARG A 60 3.48 6.16 -0.69
C ARG A 60 3.45 7.14 0.47
N VAL A 61 4.57 7.25 1.18
CA VAL A 61 4.73 8.27 2.22
C VAL A 61 5.27 9.55 1.59
N HIS A 62 4.52 10.64 1.71
CA HIS A 62 4.95 11.97 1.32
C HIS A 62 5.01 12.88 2.55
N GLY A 63 6.21 13.02 3.12
CA GLY A 63 6.41 13.79 4.35
C GLY A 63 5.70 13.14 5.54
N ASN A 64 4.63 13.78 6.02
CA ASN A 64 3.80 13.27 7.12
C ASN A 64 2.44 12.72 6.64
N HIS A 65 2.20 12.68 5.33
CA HIS A 65 0.96 12.15 4.76
C HIS A 65 1.23 10.85 4.01
N VAL A 66 0.29 9.93 4.12
CA VAL A 66 0.26 8.72 3.30
C VAL A 66 -0.70 8.96 2.15
N LEU A 67 -0.26 8.63 0.94
CA LEU A 67 -1.07 8.58 -0.26
C LEU A 67 -1.24 7.12 -0.64
N VAL A 68 -2.49 6.68 -0.84
CA VAL A 68 -2.79 5.31 -1.24
C VAL A 68 -3.51 5.33 -2.58
N ASP A 69 -2.92 4.66 -3.57
CA ASP A 69 -3.55 4.34 -4.84
C ASP A 69 -4.01 2.88 -4.78
N VAL A 70 -5.30 2.64 -4.97
CA VAL A 70 -5.88 1.29 -4.99
C VAL A 70 -6.62 1.07 -6.31
N VAL A 71 -6.39 -0.09 -6.91
CA VAL A 71 -7.13 -0.56 -8.08
C VAL A 71 -8.01 -1.71 -7.65
N ILE A 72 -9.32 -1.49 -7.63
CA ILE A 72 -10.34 -2.50 -7.29
C ILE A 72 -11.04 -2.99 -8.55
N ALA A 73 -11.30 -4.29 -8.59
CA ALA A 73 -12.17 -4.90 -9.57
C ALA A 73 -13.58 -5.04 -9.01
N VAL A 74 -14.58 -4.58 -9.77
CA VAL A 74 -16.00 -4.67 -9.42
C VAL A 74 -16.78 -5.40 -10.52
N ASP A 75 -18.00 -5.82 -10.21
CA ASP A 75 -18.87 -6.48 -11.18
C ASP A 75 -19.21 -5.53 -12.35
N PRO A 76 -19.02 -5.93 -13.62
CA PRO A 76 -19.32 -5.10 -14.80
C PRO A 76 -20.82 -4.79 -15.00
N THR A 77 -21.71 -5.48 -14.29
CA THR A 77 -23.16 -5.25 -14.31
C THR A 77 -23.61 -4.16 -13.34
N LEU A 78 -22.74 -3.71 -12.44
CA LEU A 78 -23.01 -2.60 -11.53
C LEU A 78 -23.14 -1.27 -12.29
N SER A 79 -24.01 -0.41 -11.79
CA SER A 79 -24.11 0.95 -12.30
C SER A 79 -22.91 1.80 -11.90
N ILE A 80 -22.64 2.86 -12.66
CA ILE A 80 -21.58 3.84 -12.34
C ILE A 80 -21.80 4.45 -10.96
N ILE A 81 -23.06 4.65 -10.55
CA ILE A 81 -23.43 5.21 -9.24
C ILE A 81 -23.02 4.24 -8.12
N GLU A 82 -23.34 2.96 -8.26
CA GLU A 82 -22.94 1.95 -7.28
C GLU A 82 -21.42 1.80 -7.20
N GLY A 83 -20.71 1.91 -8.32
CA GLY A 83 -19.24 1.96 -8.34
C GLY A 83 -18.69 3.14 -7.54
N HIS A 84 -19.28 4.33 -7.69
CA HIS A 84 -18.91 5.51 -6.90
C HIS A 84 -19.17 5.30 -5.41
N GLU A 85 -20.32 4.73 -5.03
CA GLU A 85 -20.62 4.42 -3.62
C GLU A 85 -19.64 3.43 -3.00
N ILE A 86 -19.15 2.45 -3.77
CA ILE A 86 -18.12 1.52 -3.30
C ILE A 86 -16.80 2.25 -3.08
N SER A 87 -16.39 3.11 -4.01
CA SER A 87 -15.19 3.95 -3.86
C SER A 87 -15.28 4.85 -2.63
N ASP A 88 -16.40 5.54 -2.42
CA ASP A 88 -16.62 6.39 -1.24
C ASP A 88 -16.50 5.59 0.06
N LYS A 89 -17.07 4.38 0.10
CA LYS A 89 -16.94 3.47 1.25
C LYS A 89 -15.49 3.07 1.49
N VAL A 90 -14.70 2.85 0.44
CA VAL A 90 -13.26 2.56 0.55
C VAL A 90 -12.52 3.75 1.15
N GLU A 91 -12.76 4.95 0.64
CA GLU A 91 -12.15 6.18 1.15
C GLU A 91 -12.50 6.41 2.63
N GLU A 92 -13.78 6.28 3.00
CA GLU A 92 -14.24 6.43 4.38
C GLU A 92 -13.61 5.38 5.31
N ARG A 93 -13.49 4.13 4.88
CA ARG A 93 -12.86 3.07 5.67
C ARG A 93 -11.38 3.36 5.94
N MET A 94 -10.69 3.84 4.92
CA MET A 94 -9.26 4.18 5.00
C MET A 94 -9.01 5.38 5.89
N HIS A 95 -9.86 6.40 5.78
CA HIS A 95 -9.81 7.56 6.64
C HIS A 95 -10.02 7.17 8.11
N ASN A 96 -11.03 6.34 8.40
CA ASN A 96 -11.37 5.97 9.78
C ASN A 96 -10.39 5.00 10.45
N LEU A 97 -9.85 4.02 9.72
CA LEU A 97 -8.99 2.98 10.31
C LEU A 97 -7.51 3.35 10.30
N HIS A 98 -7.06 4.03 9.25
CA HIS A 98 -5.64 4.28 9.00
C HIS A 98 -5.29 5.78 9.03
N ASN A 99 -6.26 6.66 9.25
CA ASN A 99 -6.08 8.12 9.30
C ASN A 99 -5.40 8.68 8.04
N ILE A 100 -5.70 8.06 6.89
CA ILE A 100 -5.15 8.40 5.57
C ILE A 100 -6.08 9.42 4.92
N MET A 101 -5.57 10.63 4.66
CA MET A 101 -6.36 11.74 4.09
C MET A 101 -6.51 11.66 2.57
N HIS A 102 -5.59 10.97 1.89
CA HIS A 102 -5.53 10.94 0.43
C HIS A 102 -5.53 9.49 -0.06
N VAL A 103 -6.69 9.05 -0.55
CA VAL A 103 -6.88 7.75 -1.18
C VAL A 103 -7.40 8.00 -2.58
N HIS A 104 -6.83 7.32 -3.56
CA HIS A 104 -7.30 7.33 -4.94
C HIS A 104 -7.76 5.94 -5.32
N VAL A 105 -9.07 5.81 -5.59
CA VAL A 105 -9.69 4.53 -5.95
C VAL A 105 -9.91 4.48 -7.45
N HIS A 106 -9.21 3.56 -8.11
CA HIS A 106 -9.46 3.21 -9.51
C HIS A 106 -10.38 2.00 -9.58
N VAL A 107 -11.53 2.16 -10.21
CA VAL A 107 -12.52 1.11 -10.38
C VAL A 107 -12.38 0.52 -11.77
N GLU A 108 -12.04 -0.76 -11.84
CA GLU A 108 -11.96 -1.54 -13.08
C GLU A 108 -13.09 -2.58 -13.10
N PRO A 109 -13.71 -2.84 -14.27
CA PRO A 109 -14.61 -3.97 -14.39
C PRO A 109 -13.81 -5.27 -14.31
N ASN A 110 -14.34 -6.28 -13.62
CA ASN A 110 -13.72 -7.59 -13.59
C ASN A 110 -13.78 -8.26 -14.98
N ASP A 111 -12.63 -8.36 -15.65
CA ASP A 111 -12.51 -8.94 -17.00
C ASP A 111 -12.75 -10.45 -17.03
N ASP A 112 -12.72 -11.14 -15.87
CA ASP A 112 -12.96 -12.59 -15.79
C ASP A 112 -14.37 -12.99 -16.28
N LYS A 113 -15.31 -12.04 -16.33
CA LYS A 113 -16.68 -12.27 -16.85
C LYS A 113 -16.82 -12.02 -18.36
N LYS A 114 -15.79 -11.51 -19.07
CA LYS A 114 -15.87 -11.21 -20.52
C LYS A 114 -15.76 -12.42 -21.44
N VAL A 115 -15.26 -13.57 -20.98
CA VAL A 115 -14.94 -14.70 -21.85
C VAL A 115 -16.18 -15.45 -22.39
N GLN A 116 -17.37 -15.23 -21.84
CA GLN A 116 -18.59 -15.93 -22.32
C GLN A 116 -19.44 -15.13 -23.32
N ILE A 117 -19.15 -13.85 -23.59
CA ILE A 117 -20.00 -12.98 -24.41
C ILE A 117 -19.27 -12.47 -25.67
N THR A 118 -18.39 -13.25 -26.28
CA THR A 118 -17.77 -12.87 -27.57
C THR A 118 -17.67 -14.01 -28.59
N SER A 119 -18.29 -15.17 -28.33
CA SER A 119 -18.32 -16.29 -29.30
C SER A 119 -19.48 -16.23 -30.30
N ASP A 120 -20.38 -15.24 -30.21
CA ASP A 120 -21.64 -15.21 -30.98
C ASP A 120 -21.78 -14.03 -31.96
N HIS A 121 -20.69 -13.48 -32.50
CA HIS A 121 -20.79 -12.63 -33.70
C HIS A 121 -19.84 -13.16 -34.79
N LYS A 122 -20.34 -14.19 -35.47
CA LYS A 122 -19.98 -14.51 -36.86
C LYS A 122 -20.74 -13.60 -37.80
#